data_AF-A0A1Y3S8L9-F1
#
_entry.id   AF-A0A1Y3S8L9-F1
#
_cell.length_a   1.000
_cell.length_b   1.000
_cell.length_c   1.000
_cell.angle_alpha   90.00
_cell.angle_beta   90.00
_cell.angle_gamma   90.00
#
_symmetry.space_group_name_H-M   'P 1'
#
loop_
_entity.id
_entity.type
_entity.pdbx_description
1 polymer ?
#
loop_
_entity_poly.entity_id
_entity_poly.type
_entity_poly.pdbx_seq_one_letter_code
_entity_poly.pdbx_strand_id
1 'polypeptide(L)'
;MRTKLARLFPAGWPWQRTLTCGGGALLVSWCVAVFHFLFFCNQVRENLRYFSGGYVPPFAQLFGRGLFCFWITALCVVLLPLFLYLWHWQGSKSIYLMRRLPRRSELWRRCLAGPAMLLVLTLLAAALSVLFCMMLYQALLPADCLPEDPWAGIGGILCWF
;
A
#
# COMPACT_ATOMS: atom_id res chain seq x y z
N MET A 1 7.94 -29.59 8.89
CA MET A 1 8.61 -28.43 8.24
C MET A 1 7.96 -27.12 8.69
N ARG A 2 8.53 -26.40 9.66
CA ARG A 2 8.11 -25.01 9.96
C ARG A 2 8.64 -24.12 8.82
N THR A 3 7.76 -23.58 7.98
CA THR A 3 8.12 -22.67 6.88
C THR A 3 8.93 -21.48 7.41
N LYS A 4 9.93 -21.00 6.66
CA LYS A 4 10.80 -19.87 7.06
C LYS A 4 9.99 -18.63 7.50
N LEU A 5 8.82 -18.42 6.92
CA LEU A 5 7.84 -17.38 7.25
C LEU A 5 7.35 -17.43 8.71
N ALA A 6 7.17 -18.61 9.29
CA ALA A 6 6.71 -18.76 10.67
C ALA A 6 7.74 -18.23 11.69
N ARG A 7 8.98 -17.96 11.27
CA ARG A 7 10.03 -17.35 12.12
C ARG A 7 9.92 -15.83 12.20
N LEU A 8 9.21 -15.19 11.26
CA LEU A 8 9.02 -13.73 11.20
C LEU A 8 7.97 -13.24 12.19
N PHE A 9 7.10 -14.12 12.68
CA PHE A 9 6.01 -13.77 13.59
C PHE A 9 6.27 -14.33 15.00
N PRO A 10 5.73 -13.70 16.05
CA PRO A 10 5.80 -14.22 17.40
C PRO A 10 5.11 -15.59 17.52
N ALA A 11 5.67 -16.47 18.35
CA ALA A 11 5.14 -17.82 18.55
C ALA A 11 3.71 -17.78 19.12
N GLY A 12 2.81 -18.55 18.52
CA GLY A 12 1.38 -18.59 18.89
C GLY A 12 0.49 -17.60 18.14
N TRP A 13 1.07 -16.73 17.30
CA TRP A 13 0.29 -15.83 16.45
C TRP A 13 -0.22 -16.53 15.17
N PRO A 14 -1.50 -16.36 14.79
CA PRO A 14 -2.04 -16.92 13.54
C PRO A 14 -1.56 -16.12 12.32
N TRP A 15 -0.28 -16.26 11.96
CA TRP A 15 0.38 -15.52 10.87
C TRP A 15 -0.32 -15.64 9.51
N GLN A 16 -0.98 -16.77 9.23
CA GLN A 16 -1.75 -16.98 8.01
C GLN A 16 -2.86 -15.93 7.87
N ARG A 17 -3.59 -15.63 8.95
CA ARG A 17 -4.67 -14.63 8.93
C ARG A 17 -4.12 -13.23 8.64
N THR A 18 -2.96 -12.90 9.19
CA THR A 18 -2.32 -11.60 8.92
C THR A 18 -1.90 -11.47 7.47
N LEU A 19 -1.36 -12.53 6.86
CA LEU A 19 -1.02 -12.52 5.44
C LEU A 19 -2.25 -12.49 4.53
N THR A 20 -3.32 -13.23 4.85
CA THR A 20 -4.55 -13.21 4.05
C THR A 20 -5.26 -11.87 4.16
N CYS A 21 -5.36 -11.29 5.36
CA CYS A 21 -5.95 -9.97 5.55
C CYS A 21 -5.08 -8.87 4.93
N GLY A 22 -3.75 -8.95 5.08
CA GLY A 22 -2.82 -8.02 4.45
C GLY A 22 -2.87 -8.08 2.92
N GLY A 23 -2.86 -9.29 2.35
CA GLY A 23 -3.01 -9.49 0.91
C GLY A 23 -4.37 -9.02 0.39
N GLY A 24 -5.46 -9.29 1.13
CA GLY A 24 -6.79 -8.78 0.81
C GLY A 24 -6.85 -7.25 0.83
N ALA A 25 -6.28 -6.61 1.86
CA ALA A 25 -6.22 -5.15 1.96
C ALA A 25 -5.41 -4.51 0.83
N LEU A 26 -4.30 -5.16 0.41
CA LEU A 26 -3.51 -4.74 -0.74
C LEU A 26 -4.30 -4.84 -2.05
N LEU A 27 -5.00 -5.96 -2.26
CA LEU A 27 -5.80 -6.16 -3.46
C LEU A 27 -6.95 -5.15 -3.53
N VAL A 28 -7.64 -4.91 -2.43
CA VAL A 28 -8.68 -3.86 -2.34
C VAL A 28 -8.08 -2.48 -2.64
N SER A 29 -6.94 -2.15 -2.03
CA SER A 29 -6.26 -0.86 -2.27
C SER A 29 -5.87 -0.68 -3.73
N TRP A 30 -5.37 -1.74 -4.37
CA TRP A 30 -5.04 -1.74 -5.79
C TRP A 30 -6.28 -1.56 -6.67
N CYS A 31 -7.35 -2.32 -6.43
CA CYS A 31 -8.60 -2.20 -7.17
C CYS A 31 -9.19 -0.79 -7.04
N VAL A 32 -9.18 -0.20 -5.83
CA VAL A 32 -9.68 1.16 -5.62
C VAL A 32 -8.81 2.20 -6.33
N ALA A 33 -7.48 2.06 -6.27
CA ALA A 33 -6.56 2.97 -6.96
C ALA A 33 -6.75 2.94 -8.48
N VAL A 34 -6.84 1.74 -9.07
CA VAL A 34 -7.07 1.56 -10.51
C VAL A 34 -8.45 2.06 -10.90
N PHE A 35 -9.49 1.73 -10.14
CA PHE A 35 -10.84 2.21 -10.42
C PHE A 35 -10.94 3.74 -10.36
N HIS A 36 -10.37 4.37 -9.33
CA HIS A 36 -10.31 5.83 -9.22
C HIS A 36 -9.60 6.45 -10.42
N PHE A 37 -8.46 5.89 -10.83
CA PHE A 37 -7.73 6.36 -12.00
C PHE A 37 -8.54 6.24 -13.29
N LEU A 38 -9.13 5.06 -13.56
CA LEU A 38 -9.93 4.82 -14.75
C LEU A 38 -11.17 5.71 -14.79
N PHE A 39 -11.82 5.93 -13.65
CA PHE A 39 -12.97 6.83 -13.54
C PHE A 39 -12.59 8.25 -13.95
N PHE A 40 -11.49 8.78 -13.41
CA PHE A 40 -11.02 10.13 -13.72
C PHE A 40 -10.54 10.25 -15.17
N CYS A 41 -9.83 9.24 -15.68
CA CYS A 41 -9.44 9.19 -17.09
C CYS A 41 -10.65 9.16 -18.03
N ASN A 42 -11.72 8.41 -17.68
CA ASN A 42 -12.93 8.39 -18.48
C ASN A 42 -13.63 9.76 -18.47
N GLN A 43 -13.69 10.40 -17.30
CA GLN A 43 -14.25 11.75 -17.17
C GLN A 43 -13.48 12.77 -18.02
N VAL A 44 -12.14 12.76 -17.97
CA VAL A 44 -11.30 13.64 -18.80
C VAL A 44 -11.53 13.33 -20.29
N ARG A 45 -11.56 12.05 -20.67
CA ARG A 45 -11.80 11.64 -22.06
C ARG A 45 -13.17 12.09 -22.57
N GLU A 46 -14.22 11.97 -21.76
CA GLU A 46 -15.54 12.47 -22.12
C GLU A 46 -15.51 13.99 -22.32
N ASN A 47 -14.88 14.75 -21.43
CA ASN A 47 -14.72 16.20 -21.58
C ASN A 47 -13.99 16.57 -22.88
N LEU A 48 -12.94 15.84 -23.26
CA LEU A 48 -12.21 16.05 -24.52
C LEU A 48 -13.07 15.79 -25.76
N ARG A 49 -14.04 14.87 -25.68
CA ARG A 49 -14.96 14.60 -26.80
C ARG A 49 -15.93 15.74 -27.06
N TYR A 50 -16.36 16.45 -26.00
CA TYR A 50 -17.32 17.55 -26.12
C TYR A 50 -16.64 18.91 -26.35
N PHE A 51 -15.40 19.10 -25.87
CA PHE A 51 -14.64 20.34 -26.02
C PHE A 51 -13.34 20.09 -26.79
N SER A 52 -13.27 20.58 -28.04
CA SER A 52 -12.15 20.39 -28.99
C SER A 52 -10.84 21.12 -28.64
N GLY A 53 -10.66 21.52 -27.38
CA GLY A 53 -9.45 22.15 -26.84
C GLY A 53 -9.27 21.89 -25.35
N GLY A 54 -9.85 20.80 -24.83
CA GLY A 54 -9.77 20.47 -23.41
C GLY A 54 -8.32 20.18 -22.99
N TYR A 55 -7.92 20.78 -21.87
CA TYR A 55 -6.62 20.53 -21.25
C TYR A 55 -6.66 19.22 -20.46
N VAL A 56 -5.68 18.34 -20.70
CA VAL A 56 -5.47 17.14 -19.89
C VAL A 56 -4.64 17.53 -18.66
N PRO A 57 -5.13 17.25 -17.44
CA PRO A 57 -4.33 17.50 -16.25
C PRO A 57 -3.11 16.57 -16.18
N PRO A 58 -2.02 17.01 -15.52
CA PRO A 58 -0.83 16.18 -15.31
C PRO A 58 -1.15 14.97 -14.44
N PHE A 59 -0.39 13.89 -14.62
CA PHE A 59 -0.65 12.59 -13.98
C PHE A 59 -0.79 12.68 -12.45
N ALA A 60 0.06 13.49 -11.80
CA ALA A 60 0.03 13.65 -10.35
C ALA A 60 -1.31 14.17 -9.83
N GLN A 61 -1.99 15.03 -10.60
CA GLN A 61 -3.29 15.60 -10.24
C GLN A 61 -4.43 14.59 -10.43
N LEU A 62 -4.34 13.71 -11.43
CA LEU A 62 -5.31 12.62 -11.62
C LEU A 62 -5.16 11.52 -10.56
N PHE A 63 -3.93 11.10 -10.28
CA PHE A 63 -3.66 9.89 -9.50
C PHE A 63 -3.36 10.15 -8.02
N GLY A 64 -3.04 11.38 -7.62
CA GLY A 64 -2.60 11.69 -6.25
C GLY A 64 -3.53 11.14 -5.17
N ARG A 65 -4.85 11.28 -5.35
CA ARG A 65 -5.86 10.77 -4.39
C ARG A 65 -6.04 9.25 -4.42
N GLY A 66 -5.63 8.58 -5.49
CA GLY A 66 -5.70 7.12 -5.64
C GLY A 66 -4.81 6.36 -4.66
N LEU A 67 -3.77 7.02 -4.11
CA LEU A 67 -2.88 6.44 -3.11
C LEU A 67 -3.46 6.44 -1.68
N PHE A 68 -4.63 7.02 -1.46
CA PHE A 68 -5.23 7.14 -0.12
C PHE A 68 -5.40 5.79 0.59
N CYS A 69 -5.90 4.77 -0.12
CA CYS A 69 -6.05 3.42 0.45
C CYS A 69 -4.71 2.77 0.80
N PHE A 70 -3.66 3.05 0.01
CA PHE A 70 -2.30 2.60 0.33
C PHE A 70 -1.75 3.28 1.59
N TRP A 71 -2.08 4.55 1.83
CA TRP A 71 -1.72 5.23 3.07
C TRP A 71 -2.46 4.67 4.30
N ILE A 72 -3.75 4.39 4.19
CA ILE A 72 -4.51 3.75 5.25
C ILE A 72 -3.92 2.37 5.57
N THR A 73 -3.62 1.57 4.56
CA THR A 73 -3.03 0.24 4.77
C THR A 73 -1.63 0.33 5.37
N ALA A 74 -0.78 1.24 4.91
CA ALA A 74 0.53 1.49 5.51
C ALA A 74 0.41 1.90 7.00
N LEU A 75 -0.52 2.80 7.32
CA LEU A 75 -0.78 3.24 8.71
C LEU A 75 -1.22 2.07 9.59
N CYS A 76 -2.16 1.24 9.11
CA CYS A 76 -2.59 0.02 9.80
C CYS A 76 -1.42 -0.94 10.05
N VAL A 77 -0.51 -1.10 9.08
CA VAL A 77 0.68 -1.96 9.21
C VAL A 77 1.69 -1.39 10.21
N VAL A 78 1.88 -0.06 10.25
CA VAL A 78 2.75 0.61 11.24
C VAL A 78 2.21 0.49 12.67
N LEU A 79 0.89 0.47 12.86
CA LEU A 79 0.25 0.27 14.16
C LEU A 79 0.21 -1.20 14.62
N LEU A 80 0.28 -2.14 13.68
CA LEU A 80 0.27 -3.59 13.90
C LEU A 80 1.31 -4.10 14.93
N PRO A 81 2.59 -3.64 14.93
CA PRO A 81 3.56 -4.05 15.96
C PRO A 81 3.18 -3.60 17.37
N LEU A 82 2.55 -2.43 17.53
CA LEU A 82 2.06 -1.96 18.83
C LEU A 82 0.90 -2.84 19.31
N PHE A 83 -0.03 -3.17 18.42
CA PHE A 83 -1.13 -4.08 18.72
C PHE A 83 -0.62 -5.48 19.10
N LEU A 84 0.33 -6.02 18.33
CA LEU A 84 0.99 -7.31 18.62
C LEU A 84 1.68 -7.30 20.00
N TYR A 85 2.32 -6.19 20.36
CA TYR A 85 2.98 -6.02 21.64
C TYR A 85 1.97 -6.01 22.80
N LEU A 86 0.90 -5.22 22.70
CA LEU A 86 -0.16 -5.13 23.71
C LEU A 86 -0.93 -6.45 23.86
N TRP A 87 -1.26 -7.09 22.73
CA TRP A 87 -1.88 -8.42 22.72
C TRP A 87 -1.02 -9.44 23.43
N HIS A 88 0.30 -9.38 23.20
CA HIS A 88 1.22 -10.25 23.91
C HIS A 88 1.18 -9.95 25.41
N TRP A 89 1.22 -8.67 25.80
CA TRP A 89 1.21 -8.20 27.20
C TRP A 89 -0.02 -8.64 28.01
N GLN A 90 -1.19 -8.77 27.39
CA GLN A 90 -2.46 -9.15 28.05
C GLN A 90 -2.57 -10.65 28.43
N GLY A 91 -1.46 -11.38 28.55
CA GLY A 91 -1.44 -12.67 29.25
C GLY A 91 -1.56 -13.91 28.38
N SER A 92 -1.16 -13.86 27.10
CA SER A 92 -1.01 -15.10 26.31
C SER A 92 0.01 -16.02 27.00
N LYS A 93 -0.25 -17.34 27.08
CA LYS A 93 0.72 -18.36 27.57
C LYS A 93 2.07 -18.29 26.83
N SER A 94 2.11 -17.67 25.65
CA SER A 94 3.32 -17.38 24.88
C SER A 94 4.27 -16.36 25.53
N ILE A 95 3.79 -15.46 26.43
CA ILE A 95 4.66 -14.58 27.25
C ILE A 95 5.66 -15.42 28.03
N TYR A 96 5.21 -16.50 28.66
CA TYR A 96 6.07 -17.29 29.54
C TYR A 96 7.15 -18.04 28.74
N LEU A 97 6.82 -18.46 27.51
CA LEU A 97 7.79 -19.01 26.58
C LEU A 97 8.78 -17.92 26.10
N MET A 98 8.28 -16.71 25.83
CA MET A 98 9.06 -15.58 25.36
C MET A 98 9.98 -14.98 26.44
N ARG A 99 9.55 -14.96 27.71
CA ARG A 99 10.34 -14.51 28.87
C ARG A 99 11.58 -15.37 29.14
N ARG A 100 11.57 -16.63 28.68
CA ARG A 100 12.72 -17.54 28.76
C ARG A 100 13.74 -17.33 27.64
N LEU A 101 13.45 -16.54 26.59
CA LEU A 101 14.49 -16.23 25.61
C LEU A 101 15.57 -15.38 26.28
N PRO A 102 16.85 -15.70 26.03
CA PRO A 102 17.99 -15.05 26.68
C PRO A 102 18.08 -13.55 26.38
N ARG A 103 17.39 -13.06 25.32
CA ARG A 103 17.39 -11.65 24.91
C ARG A 103 15.97 -11.12 24.75
N ARG A 104 15.57 -10.20 25.63
CA ARG A 104 14.26 -9.50 25.59
C ARG A 104 14.03 -8.72 24.28
N SER A 105 15.10 -8.34 23.58
CA SER A 105 15.06 -7.67 22.28
C SER A 105 14.56 -8.55 21.13
N GLU A 106 14.58 -9.88 21.27
CA GLU A 106 14.10 -10.78 20.21
C GLU A 106 12.59 -10.72 20.03
N LEU A 107 11.83 -10.41 21.09
CA LEU A 107 10.40 -10.18 21.00
C LEU A 107 10.11 -8.98 20.10
N TRP A 108 10.77 -7.85 20.34
CA TRP A 108 10.62 -6.65 19.51
C TRP A 108 11.02 -6.90 18.06
N ARG A 109 12.17 -7.57 17.82
CA ARG A 109 12.58 -7.92 16.46
C ARG A 109 11.57 -8.78 15.72
N ARG A 110 10.94 -9.75 16.40
CA ARG A 110 9.90 -10.62 15.79
C ARG A 110 8.57 -9.90 15.62
N CYS A 111 8.18 -9.03 16.55
CA CYS A 111 6.99 -8.21 16.41
C CYS A 111 7.12 -7.17 15.30
N LEU A 112 8.34 -6.72 14.98
CA LEU A 112 8.63 -5.79 13.89
C LEU A 112 8.87 -6.47 12.55
N ALA A 113 9.45 -7.67 12.51
CA ALA A 113 9.82 -8.33 11.26
C ALA A 113 8.62 -8.62 10.36
N GLY A 114 7.52 -9.14 10.91
CA GLY A 114 6.28 -9.39 10.17
C GLY A 114 5.67 -8.11 9.57
N PRO A 115 5.39 -7.07 10.38
CA PRO A 115 4.90 -5.77 9.90
C PRO A 115 5.86 -5.07 8.94
N ALA A 116 7.17 -5.13 9.17
CA ALA A 116 8.16 -4.55 8.27
C ALA A 116 8.11 -5.21 6.88
N MET A 117 7.97 -6.54 6.81
CA MET A 117 7.80 -7.25 5.55
C MET A 117 6.51 -6.82 4.83
N LEU A 118 5.39 -6.69 5.57
CA LEU A 118 4.13 -6.21 5.01
C LEU A 118 4.23 -4.76 4.53
N LEU A 119 4.95 -3.90 5.25
CA LEU A 119 5.16 -2.50 4.89
C LEU A 119 6.01 -2.37 3.62
N VAL A 120 7.07 -3.18 3.48
CA VAL A 120 7.84 -3.24 2.23
C VAL A 120 6.95 -3.70 1.08
N LEU A 121 6.10 -4.71 1.31
CA LEU A 121 5.16 -5.18 0.29
C LEU A 121 4.12 -4.12 -0.09
N THR A 122 3.61 -3.34 0.88
CA THR A 122 2.65 -2.26 0.61
C THR A 122 3.28 -1.14 -0.20
N LEU A 123 4.52 -0.75 0.13
CA LEU A 123 5.25 0.27 -0.63
C LEU A 123 5.56 -0.20 -2.06
N LEU A 124 5.98 -1.46 -2.22
CA LEU A 124 6.25 -2.06 -3.52
C LEU A 124 4.97 -2.14 -4.36
N ALA A 125 3.85 -2.58 -3.76
CA ALA A 125 2.55 -2.61 -4.43
C ALA A 125 2.10 -1.21 -4.84
N ALA A 126 2.24 -0.19 -3.99
CA ALA A 126 1.93 1.19 -4.32
C ALA A 126 2.79 1.70 -5.50
N ALA A 127 4.09 1.44 -5.50
CA ALA A 127 4.99 1.80 -6.60
C ALA A 127 4.61 1.12 -7.92
N LEU A 128 4.30 -0.18 -7.88
CA LEU A 128 3.80 -0.90 -9.07
C LEU A 128 2.46 -0.34 -9.55
N SER A 129 1.59 0.09 -8.64
CA SER A 129 0.31 0.71 -8.97
C SER A 129 0.50 2.03 -9.72
N VAL A 130 1.45 2.86 -9.25
CA VAL A 130 1.82 4.12 -9.92
C VAL A 130 2.34 3.83 -11.32
N LEU A 131 3.30 2.91 -11.48
CA LEU A 131 3.85 2.54 -12.78
C LEU A 131 2.78 2.00 -13.73
N PHE A 132 1.88 1.15 -13.23
CA PHE A 132 0.76 0.62 -13.99
C PHE A 132 -0.18 1.74 -14.47
N CYS A 133 -0.52 2.69 -13.59
CA CYS A 133 -1.36 3.82 -13.96
C CYS A 133 -0.65 4.81 -14.90
N MET A 134 0.67 4.98 -14.80
CA MET A 134 1.45 5.76 -15.78
C MET A 134 1.38 5.13 -17.18
N MET A 135 1.51 3.80 -17.28
CA MET A 135 1.34 3.10 -18.55
C MET A 135 -0.09 3.26 -19.11
N LEU A 136 -1.10 3.15 -18.25
CA LEU A 136 -2.49 3.39 -18.64
C LEU A 136 -2.73 4.83 -19.09
N TYR A 137 -2.13 5.81 -18.42
CA TYR A 137 -2.25 7.23 -18.78
C TYR A 137 -1.79 7.46 -20.23
N GLN A 138 -0.61 6.93 -20.59
CA GLN A 138 -0.05 7.04 -21.94
C GLN A 138 -0.84 6.23 -22.98
N ALA A 139 -1.41 5.09 -22.61
CA ALA A 139 -2.17 4.24 -23.53
C ALA A 139 -3.59 4.75 -23.77
N LEU A 140 -4.20 5.40 -22.77
CA LEU A 140 -5.60 5.83 -22.82
C LEU A 140 -5.78 7.25 -23.35
N LEU A 141 -4.79 8.13 -23.20
CA LEU A 141 -4.89 9.51 -23.67
C LEU A 141 -4.12 9.69 -24.99
N PRO A 142 -4.72 10.33 -26.02
CA PRO A 142 -4.04 10.58 -27.27
C PRO A 142 -2.85 11.51 -27.07
N ALA A 143 -1.75 11.25 -27.80
CA ALA A 143 -0.49 11.98 -27.65
C ALA A 143 -0.64 13.48 -27.89
N ASP A 144 -1.55 13.88 -28.78
CA ASP A 144 -1.79 15.27 -29.18
C ASP A 144 -2.44 16.12 -28.08
N CYS A 145 -3.01 15.49 -27.04
CA CYS A 145 -3.70 16.17 -25.95
C CYS A 145 -2.92 16.11 -24.62
N LEU A 146 -1.73 15.50 -24.60
CA LEU A 146 -0.89 15.46 -23.40
C LEU A 146 -0.34 16.85 -23.08
N PRO A 147 -0.27 17.23 -21.80
CA PRO A 147 0.37 18.48 -21.40
C PRO A 147 1.88 18.43 -21.71
N GLU A 148 2.52 19.59 -21.89
CA GLU A 148 3.96 19.69 -22.16
C GLU A 148 4.81 19.00 -21.07
N ASP A 149 4.36 19.05 -19.81
CA ASP A 149 4.95 18.35 -18.67
C ASP A 149 3.95 17.37 -17.99
N PRO A 150 3.76 16.14 -18.52
CA PRO A 150 2.83 15.14 -17.97
C PRO A 150 3.15 14.70 -16.54
N TRP A 151 4.42 14.85 -16.18
CA TRP A 151 5.02 14.34 -14.95
C TRP A 151 5.23 15.44 -13.90
N ALA A 152 4.75 16.64 -14.16
CA ALA A 152 4.78 17.73 -13.20
C ALA A 152 4.15 17.28 -11.87
N GLY A 153 4.89 17.44 -10.77
CA GLY A 153 4.42 17.10 -9.42
C GLY A 153 4.51 15.63 -9.01
N ILE A 154 5.09 14.74 -9.84
CA ILE A 154 5.28 13.32 -9.44
C ILE A 154 6.07 13.18 -8.14
N GLY A 155 7.11 14.00 -7.94
CA GLY A 155 7.92 13.97 -6.72
C GLY A 155 7.10 14.27 -5.45
N GLY A 156 5.99 15.02 -5.59
CA GLY A 156 5.07 15.35 -4.51
C GLY A 156 3.83 14.46 -4.44
N ILE A 157 3.70 13.42 -5.28
CA ILE A 157 2.49 12.59 -5.36
C ILE A 157 2.20 11.85 -4.05
N LEU A 158 3.24 11.62 -3.24
CA LEU A 158 3.16 11.04 -1.90
C LEU A 158 2.76 12.06 -0.82
N CYS A 159 2.88 13.35 -1.11
CA CYS A 159 2.59 14.45 -0.19
C CYS A 159 1.20 15.09 -0.43
N TRP A 160 0.49 14.69 -1.49
CA TRP A 160 -0.85 15.19 -1.81
C TRP A 160 -1.94 14.45 -1.00
N PHE A 161 -2.09 14.87 0.26
CA PHE A 161 -3.24 14.58 1.12
C PHE A 161 -3.66 15.82 1.89
#